data_AF-A0A5C6QSG7-F1
#
_entry.id   AF-A0A5C6QSG7-F1
#
_cell.length_a   1.000
_cell.length_b   1.000
_cell.length_c   1.000
_cell.angle_alpha   90.00
_cell.angle_beta   90.00
_cell.angle_gamma   90.00
#
_symmetry.space_group_name_H-M   'P 1'
#
loop_
_entity.id
_entity.type
_entity.pdbx_description
1 polymer ?
#
loop_
_entity_poly.entity_id
_entity_poly.type
_entity_poly.pdbx_seq_one_letter_code
_entity_poly.pdbx_strand_id
1 'polypeptide(L)' 'MATPRKQQISLVDTPYYHCVARCVRRAFLCGEDTFSGQSFEHRQAWVEDKLHFLTQVFAIEV' A
#
# COMPACT_ATOMS: atom_id res chain seq x y z
N MET A 1 -6.37 12.22 -16.60
CA MET A 1 -6.88 12.76 -15.32
C MET A 1 -6.91 11.66 -14.29
N ALA A 2 -6.75 11.97 -13.00
CA ALA A 2 -6.91 10.98 -11.94
C ALA A 2 -8.41 10.68 -11.72
N THR A 3 -8.78 9.40 -11.73
CA THR A 3 -10.14 8.95 -11.42
C THR A 3 -10.35 8.95 -9.90
N PRO A 4 -11.45 9.50 -9.37
CA PRO A 4 -11.78 9.43 -7.93
C PRO A 4 -11.79 7.98 -7.43
N ARG A 5 -11.24 7.72 -6.23
CA ARG A 5 -11.12 6.35 -5.67
C ARG A 5 -12.44 5.58 -5.63
N LYS A 6 -13.56 6.25 -5.33
CA LYS A 6 -14.89 5.64 -5.31
C LYS A 6 -15.37 5.12 -6.68
N GLN A 7 -14.75 5.58 -7.77
CA GLN A 7 -15.04 5.16 -9.14
C GLN A 7 -14.02 4.14 -9.67
N GLN A 8 -12.99 3.81 -8.89
CA GLN A 8 -11.97 2.83 -9.26
C GLN A 8 -12.35 1.39 -8.87
N ILE A 9 -13.37 1.23 -8.02
CA ILE A 9 -13.82 -0.04 -7.48
C ILE A 9 -15.25 -0.30 -7.96
N SER A 10 -15.48 -1.45 -8.59
CA SER A 10 -16.79 -1.98 -9.02
C SER A 10 -17.05 -3.34 -8.37
N LEU A 11 -17.82 -3.35 -7.28
CA LEU A 11 -18.15 -4.59 -6.58
C LEU A 11 -19.03 -5.54 -7.43
N VAL A 12 -19.67 -5.03 -8.48
CA VAL A 12 -20.48 -5.83 -9.42
C VAL A 12 -19.59 -6.66 -10.34
N ASP A 13 -18.45 -6.10 -10.78
CA ASP A 13 -17.57 -6.77 -11.75
C ASP A 13 -16.65 -7.79 -11.06
N THR A 14 -16.04 -7.40 -9.93
CA THR A 14 -15.19 -8.30 -9.13
C THR A 14 -15.08 -7.79 -7.69
N PRO A 15 -15.08 -8.68 -6.69
CA PRO A 15 -14.72 -8.31 -5.32
C PRO A 15 -13.19 -8.24 -5.10
N TYR A 16 -12.38 -8.70 -6.06
CA TYR A 16 -10.92 -8.77 -5.94
C TYR A 16 -10.22 -7.63 -6.67
N TYR A 17 -9.31 -6.94 -5.97
CA TYR A 17 -8.54 -5.82 -6.52
C TYR A 17 -7.06 -5.93 -6.18
N HIS A 18 -6.20 -5.78 -7.20
CA HIS A 18 -4.77 -5.61 -6.99
C HIS A 18 -4.44 -4.13 -6.74
N CYS A 19 -4.30 -3.78 -5.46
CA CYS A 19 -3.99 -2.42 -5.03
C CYS A 19 -2.49 -2.23 -4.89
N VAL A 20 -1.94 -1.20 -5.52
CA VAL A 20 -0.53 -0.81 -5.38
C VAL A 20 -0.44 0.66 -4.99
N ALA A 21 0.31 0.95 -3.94
CA ALA A 21 0.70 2.30 -3.57
C ALA A 21 2.20 2.47 -3.79
N ARG A 22 2.58 3.52 -4.53
CA ARG A 22 3.99 3.91 -4.67
C ARG A 22 4.25 5.17 -3.85
N CYS A 23 5.35 5.15 -3.14
CA CYS A 23 5.85 6.32 -2.45
C CYS A 23 6.32 7.36 -3.48
N VAL A 24 5.88 8.61 -3.32
CA VAL A 24 6.34 9.73 -4.16
C VAL A 24 7.45 10.49 -3.44
N ARG A 25 8.29 11.21 -4.20
CA ARG A 25 9.34 12.10 -3.67
C ARG A 25 10.32 11.39 -2.71
N ARG A 26 10.66 10.12 -2.97
CA ARG A 26 11.60 9.30 -2.15
C ARG A 26 11.15 9.09 -0.69
N ALA A 27 9.84 9.17 -0.41
CA ALA A 27 9.29 8.84 0.90
C ALA A 27 9.11 7.32 1.08
N PHE A 28 10.18 6.54 0.94
CA PHE A 28 10.14 5.06 0.96
C PHE A 28 9.56 4.52 2.27
N LEU A 29 8.61 3.59 2.14
CA LEU A 29 8.08 2.82 3.28
C LEU A 29 9.07 1.74 3.72
N CYS A 30 9.66 1.03 2.76
CA CYS A 30 10.72 0.02 2.91
C CYS A 30 11.61 0.04 1.65
N GLY A 31 12.66 -0.79 1.61
CA GLY A 31 13.64 -0.79 0.51
C GLY A 31 14.80 0.18 0.69
N GLU A 32 15.67 0.22 -0.32
CA GLU A 32 16.86 1.08 -0.35
C GLU A 32 16.66 2.27 -1.30
N ASP A 33 17.01 3.47 -0.83
CA ASP A 33 17.04 4.67 -1.66
C ASP A 33 18.33 4.70 -2.47
N THR A 34 18.25 4.37 -3.76
CA THR A 34 19.40 4.26 -4.67
C THR A 34 20.22 5.55 -4.83
N PHE A 35 19.69 6.72 -4.48
CA PHE A 35 20.45 7.97 -4.53
C PHE A 35 21.30 8.19 -3.27
N SER A 36 20.78 7.90 -2.08
CA SER A 36 21.48 8.12 -0.81
C SER A 36 22.14 6.86 -0.24
N GLY A 37 21.80 5.68 -0.76
CA GLY A 37 22.17 4.37 -0.20
C GLY A 37 21.49 4.05 1.13
N GLN A 38 20.49 4.84 1.55
CA GLN A 38 19.84 4.63 2.83
C GLN A 38 18.80 3.51 2.73
N SER A 39 18.93 2.51 3.61
CA SER A 39 17.96 1.42 3.74
C SER A 39 16.84 1.75 4.74
N PHE A 40 15.61 1.49 4.33
CA PHE A 40 14.39 1.61 5.12
C PHE A 40 13.76 0.26 5.47
N GLU A 41 14.46 -0.85 5.21
CA GLU A 41 13.94 -2.22 5.43
C GLU A 41 13.58 -2.50 6.89
N HIS A 42 14.18 -1.78 7.84
CA HIS A 42 13.83 -1.84 9.26
C HIS A 42 12.36 -1.53 9.57
N ARG A 43 11.61 -0.96 8.62
CA ARG A 43 10.18 -0.64 8.76
C ARG A 43 9.26 -1.72 8.20
N GLN A 44 9.78 -2.69 7.46
CA GLN A 44 8.96 -3.68 6.74
C GLN A 44 7.98 -4.40 7.68
N ALA A 45 8.48 -4.98 8.77
CA ALA A 45 7.65 -5.68 9.75
C ALA A 45 6.54 -4.78 10.32
N TRP A 46 6.87 -3.53 10.66
CA TRP A 46 5.87 -2.58 11.15
C TRP A 46 4.79 -2.25 10.10
N VAL A 47 5.17 -2.13 8.82
CA VAL A 47 4.22 -1.90 7.72
C VAL A 47 3.31 -3.11 7.54
N GLU A 48 3.85 -4.32 7.56
CA GLU A 48 3.09 -5.58 7.46
C GLU A 48 2.11 -5.73 8.62
N ASP A 49 2.57 -5.57 9.86
CA ASP A 49 1.72 -5.62 11.06
C ASP A 49 0.58 -4.59 10.99
N LYS A 50 0.90 -3.37 10.53
CA LYS A 50 -0.10 -2.31 10.37
C LYS A 50 -1.12 -2.67 9.30
N LEU A 51 -0.69 -3.25 8.18
CA LEU A 51 -1.60 -3.73 7.14
C LEU A 51 -2.53 -4.81 7.69
N HIS A 52 -2.00 -5.86 8.33
CA HIS A 52 -2.79 -6.92 8.94
C HIS A 52 -3.79 -6.43 9.99
N PHE A 53 -3.42 -5.41 10.78
CA PHE A 53 -4.37 -4.81 11.71
C PHE A 53 -5.52 -4.09 10.98
N LEU A 54 -5.21 -3.32 9.92
CA LEU A 54 -6.22 -2.55 9.20
C LEU A 54 -7.19 -3.45 8.44
N THR A 55 -6.75 -4.61 7.93
CA THR A 55 -7.65 -5.56 7.26
C THR A 55 -8.73 -6.07 8.19
N GLN A 56 -8.40 -6.34 9.46
CA GLN A 56 -9.37 -6.71 10.49
C GLN A 56 -10.35 -5.58 10.79
N VAL A 57 -9.88 -4.34 10.90
CA VAL A 57 -10.72 -3.16 11.19
C VAL A 57 -11.72 -2.87 10.08
N PHE A 58 -11.28 -2.98 8.83
CA PHE A 58 -12.10 -2.66 7.66
C PHE A 58 -12.86 -3.86 7.09
N ALA A 59 -12.75 -5.05 7.71
CA ALA A 59 -13.33 -6.29 7.21
C ALA A 59 -12.97 -6.57 5.74
N ILE A 60 -11.68 -6.48 5.42
CA ILE A 60 -11.10 -6.73 4.09
C ILE A 60 -10.24 -7.99 4.16
N GLU A 61 -10.32 -8.85 3.15
CA GLU A 61 -9.39 -9.97 2.94
C GLU A 61 -8.25 -9.52 2.01
N VAL A 62 -6.99 -9.83 2.39
CA VAL A 62 -5.76 -9.45 1.68
C VAL A 62 -4.89 -10.67 1.41
#